data_AF-A0A832EVQ3-F1
#
_entry.id   AF-A0A832EVQ3-F1
#
_cell.length_a   1.000
_cell.length_b   1.000
_cell.length_c   1.000
_cell.angle_alpha   90.00
_cell.angle_beta   90.00
_cell.angle_gamma   90.00
#
_symmetry.space_group_name_H-M   'P 1'
#
loop_
_entity.id
_entity.type
_entity.pdbx_description
1 polymer ?
#
loop_
_entity_poly.entity_id
_entity_poly.type
_entity_poly.pdbx_seq_one_letter_code
_entity_poly.pdbx_strand_id
1 'polypeptide(L)'
;MHAATASAIGGTVVPLIGLALVALAQIEMGWERVYLASLCIVSAILILLVAPAGSQALMRAAYMSRYREIEDDEAEATEREYR
;
A
#
# COMPACT_ATOMS: atom_id res chain seq x y z
N MET A 1 7.72 2.89 -9.08
CA MET A 1 6.44 2.72 -8.34
C MET A 1 5.58 1.56 -8.83
N HIS A 2 5.60 1.17 -10.11
CA HIS A 2 4.78 0.06 -10.64
C HIS A 2 4.93 -1.28 -9.87
N ALA A 3 6.16 -1.67 -9.51
CA ALA A 3 6.40 -2.94 -8.83
C ALA A 3 5.81 -3.01 -7.41
N ALA A 4 5.84 -1.89 -6.66
CA ALA A 4 5.30 -1.85 -5.30
C ALA A 4 3.78 -2.04 -5.29
N THR A 5 3.09 -1.39 -6.23
CA THR A 5 1.63 -1.47 -6.36
C THR A 5 1.21 -2.82 -6.94
N ALA A 6 1.91 -3.32 -7.95
CA ALA A 6 1.67 -4.65 -8.52
C ALA A 6 1.89 -5.76 -7.48
N SER A 7 2.91 -5.63 -6.63
CA SER A 7 3.16 -6.58 -5.54
C SER A 7 2.11 -6.50 -4.43
N ALA A 8 1.70 -5.30 -4.02
CA ALA A 8 0.64 -5.15 -3.02
C ALA A 8 -0.71 -5.70 -3.49
N ILE A 9 -1.07 -5.46 -4.76
CA ILE A 9 -2.33 -5.98 -5.32
C ILE A 9 -2.22 -7.48 -5.59
N GLY A 10 -1.24 -7.91 -6.39
CA GLY A 10 -1.11 -9.31 -6.79
C GLY A 10 -0.73 -10.24 -5.62
N GLY A 11 0.12 -9.76 -4.71
CA GLY A 11 0.60 -10.53 -3.56
C GLY A 11 -0.37 -10.61 -2.40
N THR A 12 -1.42 -9.79 -2.34
CA THR A 12 -2.37 -9.81 -1.22
C THR A 12 -3.81 -10.11 -1.64
N VAL A 13 -4.27 -9.65 -2.81
CA VAL A 13 -5.64 -9.92 -3.28
C VAL A 13 -5.82 -11.39 -3.64
N VAL A 14 -4.88 -11.99 -4.38
CA VAL A 14 -4.94 -13.40 -4.78
C VAL A 14 -4.98 -14.34 -3.57
N PRO A 15 -4.09 -14.23 -2.56
CA PRO A 15 -4.19 -15.10 -1.39
C PRO A 15 -5.44 -14.83 -0.53
N LEU A 16 -5.97 -13.60 -0.46
CA LEU A 16 -7.22 -13.34 0.26
C LEU A 16 -8.44 -13.98 -0.40
N ILE A 17 -8.50 -13.98 -1.73
CA ILE A 17 -9.53 -14.71 -2.48
C ILE A 17 -9.40 -16.21 -2.22
N GLY A 18 -8.18 -16.75 -2.27
CA GLY A 18 -7.90 -18.15 -1.95
C GLY A 18 -8.32 -18.52 -0.52
N LEU A 19 -8.00 -17.66 0.44
CA LEU A 19 -8.37 -17.87 1.85
C LEU A 19 -9.88 -17.80 2.06
N ALA A 20 -10.59 -16.91 1.34
CA ALA A 20 -12.05 -16.85 1.38
C ALA A 20 -12.69 -18.16 0.86
N LEU A 21 -12.16 -18.72 -0.23
CA LEU A 21 -12.62 -20.00 -0.77
C LEU A 21 -12.32 -21.17 0.18
N VAL A 22 -11.12 -21.20 0.77
CA VAL A 22 -10.75 -22.20 1.78
C VAL A 22 -11.66 -22.11 3.00
N ALA A 23 -11.94 -20.90 3.49
CA ALA A 23 -12.84 -20.68 4.61
C ALA A 23 -14.25 -21.23 4.28
N LEU A 24 -14.79 -20.92 3.10
CA LEU A 24 -16.09 -21.45 2.66
C LEU A 24 -16.11 -22.97 2.51
N ALA A 25 -14.98 -23.58 2.14
CA ALA A 25 -14.84 -25.03 2.03
C ALA A 25 -14.79 -25.75 3.40
N GLN A 26 -14.53 -25.03 4.50
CA GLN A 26 -14.56 -25.61 5.85
C GLN A 26 -16.01 -25.73 6.34
N ILE A 27 -16.61 -26.91 6.12
CA ILE A 27 -18.02 -27.15 6.42
C ILE A 27 -18.26 -27.19 7.95
N GLU A 28 -17.27 -27.62 8.72
CA GLU A 28 -17.30 -27.77 10.18
C GLU A 28 -17.37 -26.43 10.95
N MET A 29 -16.94 -25.32 10.33
CA MET A 29 -16.84 -23.99 10.96
C MET A 29 -18.18 -23.23 11.10
N GLY A 30 -19.32 -23.83 10.73
CA GLY A 30 -20.64 -23.22 10.96
C GLY A 30 -20.80 -21.80 10.40
N TRP A 31 -21.17 -20.84 11.24
CA TRP A 31 -21.33 -19.42 10.86
C TRP A 31 -20.00 -18.68 10.66
N GLU A 32 -18.95 -19.12 11.36
CA GLU A 32 -17.64 -18.45 11.35
C GLU A 32 -17.00 -18.47 9.96
N ARG A 33 -17.30 -19.49 9.13
CA ARG A 33 -16.82 -19.56 7.75
C ARG A 33 -17.25 -18.36 6.91
N VAL A 34 -18.50 -17.93 7.06
CA VAL A 34 -19.09 -16.85 6.25
C VAL A 34 -18.54 -15.51 6.73
N TYR A 35 -18.36 -15.38 8.05
CA TYR A 35 -17.70 -14.23 8.65
C TYR A 35 -16.25 -14.08 8.18
N LEU A 36 -15.46 -15.16 8.21
CA LEU A 36 -14.07 -15.13 7.72
C LEU A 36 -13.99 -14.87 6.20
N ALA A 37 -14.86 -15.49 5.40
CA ALA A 37 -14.89 -15.26 3.96
C ALA A 37 -15.24 -13.80 3.61
N SER A 38 -16.24 -13.22 4.29
CA SER A 38 -16.60 -11.82 4.09
C SER A 38 -15.49 -10.86 4.56
N LEU A 39 -14.83 -11.13 5.68
CA LEU A 39 -13.65 -10.36 6.11
C LEU A 39 -12.54 -10.37 5.07
N CYS A 40 -12.25 -11.54 4.48
CA CYS A 40 -11.23 -11.66 3.44
C CYS A 40 -11.60 -10.85 2.19
N ILE A 41 -12.86 -10.90 1.76
CA ILE A 41 -13.36 -10.15 0.61
C ILE A 41 -13.30 -8.64 0.86
N VAL A 42 -13.78 -8.18 2.02
CA VAL A 42 -13.75 -6.75 2.39
C VAL A 42 -12.31 -6.25 2.48
N SER A 43 -11.43 -7.03 3.10
CA SER A 43 -10.00 -6.70 3.20
C SER A 43 -9.36 -6.61 1.81
N ALA A 44 -9.68 -7.53 0.90
CA ALA A 44 -9.17 -7.50 -0.47
C ALA A 44 -9.60 -6.23 -1.21
N ILE A 45 -10.87 -5.81 -1.07
CA ILE A 45 -11.38 -4.57 -1.65
C ILE A 45 -10.66 -3.36 -1.06
N LEU A 46 -10.50 -3.30 0.25
CA LEU A 46 -9.79 -2.20 0.92
C LEU A 46 -8.34 -2.10 0.45
N ILE A 47 -7.62 -3.22 0.32
CA ILE A 47 -6.24 -3.23 -0.19
C ILE A 47 -6.19 -2.72 -1.63
N LEU A 48 -7.17 -3.10 -2.46
CA LEU A 48 -7.25 -2.65 -3.85
C LEU A 48 -7.43 -1.14 -3.97
N LEU A 49 -8.11 -0.52 -2.98
CA LEU A 49 -8.27 0.95 -2.89
C LEU A 49 -7.05 1.64 -2.26
N VAL A 50 -6.48 1.06 -1.20
CA VAL A 50 -5.36 1.64 -0.45
C VAL A 50 -4.05 1.56 -1.25
N ALA A 51 -3.82 0.50 -2.02
CA ALA A 51 -2.59 0.32 -2.79
C ALA A 51 -2.28 1.47 -3.78
N PRO A 52 -3.21 1.92 -4.65
CA PRO A 52 -2.96 3.07 -5.52
C PRO A 52 -2.83 4.38 -4.75
N ALA A 53 -3.64 4.60 -3.71
CA ALA A 53 -3.59 5.81 -2.89
C ALA A 53 -2.26 5.95 -2.13
N GLY A 54 -1.77 4.86 -1.52
CA GLY A 54 -0.48 4.83 -0.82
C GLY A 54 0.70 5.06 -1.76
N SER A 55 0.65 4.53 -2.98
CA SER A 55 1.70 4.74 -3.98
C SER A 55 1.82 6.22 -4.39
N GLN A 56 0.68 6.92 -4.53
CA GLN A 56 0.66 8.35 -4.82
C GLN A 56 1.15 9.18 -3.62
N ALA A 57 0.75 8.81 -2.40
CA ALA A 57 1.20 9.48 -1.18
C ALA A 57 2.73 9.36 -1.00
N LEU A 58 3.29 8.16 -1.22
CA LEU A 58 4.73 7.92 -1.15
C LEU A 58 5.51 8.65 -2.24
N MET A 59 5.00 8.67 -3.48
CA MET A 59 5.63 9.43 -4.56
C MET A 59 5.67 10.92 -4.23
N ARG A 60 4.56 11.48 -3.73
CA ARG A 60 4.48 12.88 -3.32
C ARG A 60 5.44 13.18 -2.16
N ALA A 61 5.51 12.30 -1.17
CA ALA A 61 6.45 12.45 -0.05
C ALA A 61 7.91 12.41 -0.53
N ALA A 62 8.26 11.47 -1.41
CA ALA A 62 9.61 11.36 -1.98
C ALA A 62 9.99 12.56 -2.86
N TYR A 63 9.03 13.11 -3.62
CA TYR A 63 9.25 14.33 -4.37
C TYR A 63 9.50 15.53 -3.44
N MET A 64 8.65 15.71 -2.43
CA MET A 64 8.78 16.80 -1.46
C MET A 64 10.05 16.70 -0.62
N SER A 65 10.50 15.48 -0.28
CA SER A 65 11.76 15.30 0.44
C SER A 65 12.96 15.70 -0.41
N ARG A 66 12.98 15.33 -1.69
CA ARG A 66 14.04 15.74 -2.61
C ARG A 66 14.02 17.24 -2.90
N TYR A 67 12.84 17.83 -3.02
CA TYR A 67 12.70 19.27 -3.22
C TYR A 67 13.31 20.04 -2.04
N ARG A 68 13.02 19.64 -0.79
CA ARG A 68 13.61 20.29 0.40
C ARG A 68 15.12 20.13 0.49
N GLU A 69 15.65 18.95 0.16
CA GLU A 69 17.11 18.74 0.15
C GLU A 69 17.83 19.68 -0.82
N ILE A 70 17.27 19.93 -1.99
CA ILE A 70 17.84 20.87 -2.97
C ILE A 70 17.77 22.31 -2.45
N GLU A 71 16.65 22.71 -1.84
CA GLU A 71 16.47 24.05 -1.29
C GLU A 71 17.43 24.31 -0.11
N ASP A 72 17.66 23.29 0.74
CA ASP A 72 18.62 23.35 1.83
C ASP A 72 20.07 23.46 1.30
N ASP A 73 20.45 22.70 0.26
CA ASP A 73 21.76 22.79 -0.40
C ASP A 73 22.01 24.17 -1.05
N GLU A 74 21.01 24.74 -1.72
CA GLU A 74 21.10 26.07 -2.34
C GLU A 74 21.25 27.18 -1.29
N ALA A 75 20.55 27.06 -0.17
CA ALA A 75 20.68 27.99 0.96
C ALA A 75 22.10 27.92 1.56
N GLU A 76 22.65 26.72 1.78
CA GLU A 76 24.02 26.56 2.27
C GLU A 76 25.07 27.12 1.29
N ALA A 77 24.88 26.91 -0.02
CA ALA A 77 25.79 27.45 -1.04
C ALA A 77 25.80 28.98 -1.04
N THR A 78 24.62 29.60 -0.91
CA THR A 78 24.45 31.05 -0.84
C THR A 78 25.11 31.62 0.42
N GLU A 79 24.97 30.96 1.58
CA GLU A 79 25.65 31.37 2.82
C GLU A 79 27.18 31.27 2.73
N ARG A 80 27.72 30.30 1.99
CA ARG A 80 29.16 30.17 1.77
C ARG A 80 29.74 31.25 0.87
N GLU A 81 28.99 31.73 -0.12
CA GLU A 81 29.46 32.76 -1.06
C GLU A 81 29.53 34.14 -0.41
N TYR A 82 28.71 34.41 0.61
CA TYR A 82 28.70 35.68 1.35
C TYR A 82 29.66 35.73 2.55
N ARG A 83 30.36 34.64 2.87
CA ARG A 83 31.33 34.55 3.96
C ARG A 83 32.76 34.66 3.45
#